data_AF-A0AA95KWR8-F1
#
_entry.id   AF-A0AA95KWR8-F1
#
_cell.length_a   1.000
_cell.length_b   1.000
_cell.length_c   1.000
_cell.angle_alpha   90.00
_cell.angle_beta   90.00
_cell.angle_gamma   90.00
#
_symmetry.space_group_name_H-M   'P 1'
#
loop_
_entity.id
_entity.type
_entity.pdbx_description
1 polymer ?
#
loop_
_entity_poly.entity_id
_entity_poly.type
_entity_poly.pdbx_seq_one_letter_code
_entity_poly.pdbx_strand_id
1 'polypeptide(L)'
;MATKFKLNDCVPCIAIHPGEIIKDELDAREMKQKELASFMGMPTSVLNDIIKGRRAITPEVAVLLQEILSIDASYWLSLQNQYDIDKANINTKIIERKRNIEIWKIISQYCSIKCFEKLNIIGTKISENIKTIYSIFGVTSVEELITLYSQEKEVSYFKKSERLKSEPINIFSWKHYVFYESSKIQCDTKFSNDNLNNLIDELNHLFVINKDTIDTTKKFYHDMELNLS
;
A
#
# COMPACT_ATOMS: atom_id res chain seq x y z
N MET A 1 15.82 -10.19 -28.01
CA MET A 1 16.06 -10.02 -26.56
C MET A 1 15.13 -11.00 -25.86
N ALA A 2 15.63 -12.17 -25.43
CA ALA A 2 14.77 -13.18 -24.83
C ALA A 2 14.30 -12.69 -23.45
N THR A 3 13.01 -12.43 -23.31
CA THR A 3 12.34 -12.18 -22.03
C THR A 3 12.51 -13.44 -21.19
N LYS A 4 13.55 -13.47 -20.34
CA LYS A 4 13.72 -14.51 -19.34
C LYS A 4 12.61 -14.31 -18.30
N PHE A 5 11.43 -14.84 -18.57
CA PHE A 5 10.42 -15.07 -17.54
C PHE A 5 11.07 -15.95 -16.48
N LYS A 6 11.31 -15.41 -15.28
CA LYS A 6 11.69 -16.24 -14.15
C LYS A 6 10.40 -16.92 -13.68
N LEU A 7 10.38 -18.24 -13.67
CA LEU A 7 9.25 -19.04 -13.17
C LEU A 7 8.81 -18.61 -11.75
N ASN A 8 9.73 -18.03 -10.98
CA ASN A 8 9.49 -17.53 -9.62
C ASN A 8 8.51 -16.34 -9.53
N ASP A 9 8.19 -15.67 -10.64
CA ASP A 9 7.28 -14.51 -10.64
C ASP A 9 5.81 -14.91 -10.87
N CYS A 10 5.56 -16.17 -11.21
CA CYS A 10 4.22 -16.68 -11.47
C CYS A 10 3.60 -17.25 -10.19
N VAL A 11 2.46 -16.69 -9.77
CA VAL A 11 1.64 -17.31 -8.71
C VAL A 11 0.89 -18.49 -9.34
N PRO A 12 1.03 -19.72 -8.82
CA PRO A 12 0.29 -20.86 -9.36
C PRO A 12 -1.21 -20.73 -9.09
N CYS A 13 -2.04 -21.29 -9.96
CA CYS A 13 -3.49 -21.30 -9.77
C CYS A 13 -3.94 -22.18 -8.59
N ILE A 14 -3.13 -23.20 -8.26
CA ILE A 14 -3.37 -24.16 -7.17
C ILE A 14 -2.03 -24.41 -6.48
N ALA A 15 -2.02 -24.40 -5.14
CA ALA A 15 -0.85 -24.77 -4.35
C ALA A 15 -0.79 -26.30 -4.20
N ILE A 16 0.30 -26.92 -4.67
CA ILE A 16 0.51 -28.37 -4.63
C ILE A 16 1.15 -28.75 -3.31
N HIS A 17 0.50 -29.60 -2.52
CA HIS A 17 1.06 -30.03 -1.24
C HIS A 17 2.15 -31.11 -1.47
N PRO A 18 3.28 -31.09 -0.73
CA PRO A 18 4.32 -32.11 -0.87
C PRO A 18 3.82 -33.54 -0.58
N GLY A 19 2.71 -33.68 0.15
CA GLY A 19 2.01 -34.94 0.36
C GLY A 19 1.52 -35.63 -0.91
N GLU A 20 1.20 -34.88 -1.96
CA GLU A 20 0.89 -35.46 -3.28
C GLU A 20 2.14 -36.06 -3.91
N ILE A 21 3.28 -35.38 -3.80
CA ILE A 21 4.57 -35.88 -4.28
C ILE A 21 5.00 -37.15 -3.52
N ILE A 22 4.77 -37.21 -2.20
CA ILE A 22 5.00 -38.43 -1.42
C ILE A 22 4.15 -39.58 -1.96
N LYS A 23 2.88 -39.32 -2.31
CA LYS A 23 2.00 -40.34 -2.86
C LYS A 23 2.50 -40.84 -4.22
N ASP A 24 2.93 -39.93 -5.10
CA ASP A 24 3.47 -40.29 -6.41
C ASP A 24 4.76 -41.11 -6.28
N GLU A 25 5.65 -40.75 -5.33
CA GLU A 25 6.85 -41.54 -5.03
C GLU A 25 6.54 -42.93 -4.47
N LEU A 26 5.50 -43.07 -3.65
CA LEU A 26 5.04 -44.36 -3.14
C LEU A 26 4.47 -45.23 -4.26
N ASP A 27 3.65 -44.65 -5.13
CA ASP A 27 3.06 -45.35 -6.28
C ASP A 27 4.15 -45.80 -7.27
N ALA A 28 5.17 -44.97 -7.52
CA ALA A 28 6.30 -45.30 -8.38
C ALA A 28 7.21 -46.42 -7.83
N ARG A 29 7.28 -46.56 -6.50
CA ARG A 29 8.10 -47.58 -5.80
C ARG A 29 7.29 -48.82 -5.39
N GLU A 30 6.02 -48.89 -5.78
CA GLU A 30 5.07 -49.94 -5.39
C GLU A 30 4.98 -50.15 -3.86
N MET A 31 5.22 -49.09 -3.08
CA MET A 31 5.27 -49.14 -1.62
C MET A 31 3.93 -48.69 -1.03
N LYS A 32 3.42 -49.42 -0.02
CA LYS A 32 2.17 -49.04 0.63
C LYS A 32 2.39 -47.96 1.68
N GLN A 33 1.44 -47.04 1.83
CA GLN A 33 1.46 -46.02 2.89
C GLN A 33 1.61 -46.62 4.30
N LYS A 34 1.05 -47.81 4.54
CA LYS A 34 1.19 -48.51 5.83
C LYS A 34 2.63 -48.94 6.11
N GLU A 35 3.35 -49.36 5.07
CA GLU A 35 4.76 -49.76 5.17
C GLU A 35 5.62 -48.53 5.47
N LEU A 36 5.41 -47.42 4.74
CA LEU A 36 6.10 -46.16 5.01
C LEU A 36 5.88 -45.69 6.46
N ALA A 37 4.62 -45.68 6.93
CA ALA A 37 4.30 -45.29 8.31
C ALA A 37 4.99 -46.20 9.34
N SER A 38 5.08 -47.50 9.05
CA SER A 38 5.77 -48.47 9.91
C SER A 38 7.28 -48.22 9.96
N PHE A 39 7.92 -47.92 8.82
CA PHE A 39 9.35 -47.58 8.78
C PHE A 39 9.67 -46.29 9.53
N MET A 40 8.77 -45.30 9.45
CA MET A 40 8.93 -44.03 10.15
C MET A 40 8.54 -44.10 11.63
N GLY A 41 7.97 -45.21 12.10
CA GLY A 41 7.49 -45.34 13.49
C GLY A 41 6.32 -44.43 13.84
N MET A 42 5.50 -44.01 12.87
CA MET A 42 4.38 -43.09 13.08
C MET A 42 3.02 -43.73 12.79
N PRO A 43 1.92 -43.22 13.38
CA PRO A 43 0.59 -43.71 13.03
C PRO A 43 0.24 -43.46 11.56
N THR A 44 -0.35 -44.46 10.91
CA THR A 44 -0.83 -44.36 9.52
C THR A 44 -1.82 -43.21 9.30
N SER A 45 -2.57 -42.84 10.34
CA SER A 45 -3.46 -41.68 10.32
C SER A 45 -2.72 -40.36 10.14
N VAL A 46 -1.56 -40.20 10.79
CA VAL A 46 -0.72 -39.00 10.70
C VAL A 46 -0.13 -38.88 9.29
N LEU A 47 0.42 -39.97 8.77
CA LEU A 47 0.95 -39.99 7.40
C LEU A 47 -0.15 -39.69 6.36
N ASN A 48 -1.35 -40.26 6.53
CA ASN A 48 -2.47 -39.99 5.65
C ASN A 48 -2.93 -38.52 5.70
N ASP A 49 -2.86 -37.86 6.86
CA ASP A 49 -3.12 -36.43 6.98
C ASP A 49 -2.08 -35.57 6.25
N ILE A 50 -0.81 -35.99 6.26
CA ILE A 50 0.27 -35.33 5.52
C ILE A 50 0.04 -35.49 4.01
N ILE A 51 -0.25 -36.71 3.55
CA ILE A 51 -0.53 -37.02 2.14
C ILE A 51 -1.72 -36.21 1.62
N LYS A 52 -2.78 -36.06 2.43
CA LYS A 52 -3.97 -35.27 2.09
C LYS A 52 -3.80 -33.75 2.25
N GLY A 53 -2.61 -33.28 2.62
CA GLY A 53 -2.35 -31.84 2.79
C GLY A 53 -3.04 -31.19 3.99
N ARG A 54 -3.49 -31.97 4.96
CA ARG A 54 -4.07 -31.48 6.22
C ARG A 54 -3.00 -31.16 7.26
N ARG A 55 -1.83 -31.81 7.17
CA ARG A 55 -0.67 -31.57 8.04
C ARG A 55 0.55 -31.23 7.18
N ALA A 56 1.32 -30.26 7.64
CA ALA A 56 2.60 -29.92 7.03
C ALA A 56 3.67 -30.98 7.34
N ILE A 57 4.65 -31.10 6.47
CA ILE A 57 5.85 -31.89 6.72
C ILE A 57 6.73 -31.15 7.73
N THR A 58 6.98 -31.77 8.88
CA THR A 58 7.92 -31.23 9.88
C THR A 58 9.36 -31.63 9.55
N PRO A 59 10.38 -30.93 10.09
CA PRO A 59 11.78 -31.31 9.89
C PRO A 59 12.08 -32.76 10.30
N GLU A 60 11.47 -33.25 11.37
CA GLU A 60 11.60 -34.65 11.83
C GLU A 60 11.10 -35.64 10.77
N VAL A 61 9.92 -35.38 10.19
CA VAL A 61 9.35 -36.19 9.11
C VAL A 61 10.23 -36.14 7.86
N ALA A 62 10.77 -34.96 7.51
CA ALA A 62 11.63 -34.80 6.35
C ALA A 62 12.94 -35.61 6.46
N VAL A 63 13.57 -35.65 7.64
CA VAL A 63 14.77 -36.48 7.87
C VAL A 63 14.44 -37.96 7.76
N LEU A 64 13.29 -38.40 8.31
CA LEU A 64 12.86 -39.80 8.17
C LEU A 64 12.54 -40.17 6.70
N LEU A 65 11.92 -39.26 5.95
CA LEU A 65 11.66 -39.46 4.52
C LEU A 65 12.96 -39.53 3.72
N GLN A 66 13.98 -38.78 4.11
CA GLN A 66 15.30 -38.86 3.46
C GLN A 66 15.91 -40.25 3.58
N GLU A 67 15.90 -40.85 4.77
CA GLU A 67 16.47 -42.18 4.96
C GLU A 67 15.71 -43.27 4.20
N ILE A 68 14.38 -43.12 4.04
CA ILE A 68 13.53 -44.14 3.39
C ILE A 68 13.48 -43.98 1.87
N LEU A 69 13.36 -42.74 1.39
CA LEU A 69 13.17 -42.41 -0.03
C LEU A 69 14.48 -41.99 -0.72
N SER A 70 15.56 -41.77 0.04
CA SER A 70 16.85 -41.27 -0.46
C SER A 70 16.73 -39.92 -1.18
N ILE A 71 15.79 -39.08 -0.74
CA ILE A 71 15.56 -37.72 -1.22
C ILE A 71 15.85 -36.75 -0.07
N ASP A 72 16.71 -35.77 -0.31
CA ASP A 72 17.19 -34.85 0.74
C ASP A 72 16.05 -34.23 1.57
N ALA A 73 16.23 -34.17 2.89
CA ALA A 73 15.28 -33.55 3.80
C ALA A 73 15.04 -32.06 3.46
N SER A 74 16.08 -31.39 2.95
CA SER A 74 15.99 -30.01 2.47
C SER A 74 15.03 -29.85 1.30
N TYR A 75 14.93 -30.85 0.42
CA TYR A 75 14.00 -30.85 -0.70
C TYR A 75 12.55 -30.90 -0.21
N TRP A 76 12.23 -31.80 0.72
CA TRP A 76 10.89 -31.89 1.32
C TRP A 76 10.47 -30.61 2.04
N LEU A 77 11.38 -30.00 2.81
CA LEU A 77 11.11 -28.73 3.47
C LEU A 77 10.98 -27.58 2.47
N SER A 78 11.75 -27.59 1.38
CA SER A 78 11.61 -26.60 0.31
C SER A 78 10.23 -26.68 -0.35
N LEU A 79 9.74 -27.90 -0.64
CA LEU A 79 8.41 -28.11 -1.18
C LEU A 79 7.31 -27.65 -0.22
N GLN A 80 7.44 -27.95 1.08
CA GLN A 80 6.50 -27.47 2.10
C GLN A 80 6.46 -25.94 2.15
N ASN A 81 7.63 -25.30 2.19
CA ASN A 81 7.75 -23.85 2.20
C ASN A 81 7.12 -23.24 0.94
N GLN A 82 7.38 -23.81 -0.24
CA GLN A 82 6.82 -23.35 -1.49
C GLN A 82 5.29 -23.45 -1.50
N TYR A 83 4.74 -24.60 -1.06
CA TYR A 83 3.30 -24.78 -0.90
C TYR A 83 2.68 -23.72 0.02
N ASP A 84 3.30 -23.43 1.17
CA ASP A 84 2.78 -22.47 2.13
C ASP A 84 2.82 -21.03 1.58
N ILE A 85 3.88 -20.68 0.83
CA ILE A 85 3.99 -19.40 0.12
C ILE A 85 2.90 -19.29 -0.95
N ASP A 86 2.72 -20.33 -1.77
CA ASP A 86 1.75 -20.33 -2.86
C ASP A 86 0.32 -20.25 -2.32
N LYS A 87 0.01 -21.00 -1.27
CA LYS A 87 -1.27 -20.92 -0.56
C LYS A 87 -1.52 -19.52 0.00
N ALA A 88 -0.50 -18.84 0.52
CA ALA A 88 -0.60 -17.46 0.95
C ALA A 88 -0.80 -16.50 -0.24
N ASN A 89 -0.15 -16.74 -1.37
CA ASN A 89 -0.28 -15.92 -2.58
C ASN A 89 -1.65 -16.04 -3.25
N ILE A 90 -2.29 -17.20 -3.18
CA ILE A 90 -3.65 -17.44 -3.70
C ILE A 90 -4.72 -16.85 -2.77
N ASN A 91 -4.40 -16.60 -1.50
CA ASN A 91 -5.35 -16.03 -0.55
C ASN A 91 -5.76 -14.60 -0.94
N THR A 92 -7.04 -14.42 -1.27
CA THR A 92 -7.62 -13.15 -1.74
C THR A 92 -7.33 -11.98 -0.80
N LYS A 93 -7.40 -12.18 0.53
CA LYS A 93 -7.10 -11.13 1.51
C LYS A 93 -5.64 -10.67 1.45
N ILE A 94 -4.74 -11.59 1.17
CA ILE A 94 -3.30 -11.29 1.03
C ILE A 94 -3.05 -10.57 -0.29
N ILE A 95 -3.70 -11.00 -1.38
CA ILE A 95 -3.64 -10.33 -2.68
C ILE A 95 -4.07 -8.86 -2.55
N GLU A 96 -5.21 -8.60 -1.92
CA GLU A 96 -5.70 -7.24 -1.69
C GLU A 96 -4.72 -6.39 -0.86
N ARG A 97 -4.15 -6.98 0.20
CA ARG A 97 -3.15 -6.30 1.05
C ARG A 97 -1.88 -5.99 0.28
N LYS A 98 -1.36 -6.91 -0.52
CA LYS A 98 -0.19 -6.69 -1.39
C LYS A 98 -0.45 -5.54 -2.35
N ARG A 99 -1.60 -5.54 -3.03
CA ARG A 99 -2.03 -4.45 -3.92
C ARG A 99 -2.06 -3.11 -3.19
N ASN A 100 -2.64 -3.07 -1.99
CA ASN A 100 -2.67 -1.84 -1.20
C ASN A 100 -1.27 -1.35 -0.79
N ILE A 101 -0.34 -2.26 -0.47
CA ILE A 101 1.05 -1.92 -0.17
C ILE A 101 1.76 -1.33 -1.39
N GLU A 102 1.57 -1.93 -2.57
CA GLU A 102 2.13 -1.44 -3.83
C GLU A 102 1.59 -0.05 -4.17
N ILE A 103 0.27 0.13 -4.11
CA ILE A 103 -0.39 1.42 -4.30
C ILE A 103 0.17 2.45 -3.32
N TRP A 104 0.28 2.10 -2.03
CA TRP A 104 0.81 3.00 -1.01
C TRP A 104 2.26 3.41 -1.28
N LYS A 105 3.08 2.48 -1.76
CA LYS A 105 4.48 2.75 -2.15
C LYS A 105 4.56 3.69 -3.35
N ILE A 106 3.61 3.62 -4.27
CA ILE A 106 3.55 4.57 -5.39
C ILE A 106 3.12 5.93 -4.86
N ILE A 107 2.02 6.00 -4.09
CA ILE A 107 1.52 7.24 -3.51
C ILE A 107 2.62 7.96 -2.71
N SER A 108 3.44 7.23 -1.93
CA SER A 108 4.54 7.81 -1.14
C SER A 108 5.64 8.48 -1.96
N GLN A 109 5.76 8.16 -3.26
CA GLN A 109 6.71 8.78 -4.18
C GLN A 109 6.18 10.09 -4.77
N TYR A 110 4.87 10.17 -4.99
CA TYR A 110 4.22 11.33 -5.61
C TYR A 110 3.62 12.30 -4.60
N CYS A 111 3.46 11.86 -3.35
CA CYS A 111 2.77 12.60 -2.32
C CYS A 111 3.52 12.57 -0.98
N SER A 112 3.51 13.71 -0.27
CA SER A 112 4.15 13.84 1.02
C SER A 112 3.30 13.26 2.15
N ILE A 113 3.60 12.03 2.55
CA ILE A 113 2.95 11.36 3.69
C ILE A 113 3.17 12.14 4.99
N LYS A 114 4.37 12.69 5.18
CA LYS A 114 4.74 13.47 6.38
C LYS A 114 3.82 14.67 6.61
N CYS A 115 3.34 15.30 5.52
CA CYS A 115 2.42 16.43 5.62
C CYS A 115 1.08 15.99 6.21
N PHE A 116 0.55 14.86 5.72
CA PHE A 116 -0.71 14.32 6.19
C PHE A 116 -0.65 13.66 7.56
N GLU A 117 0.49 13.09 7.94
CA GLU A 117 0.74 12.60 9.31
C GLU A 117 0.68 13.75 10.32
N LYS A 118 1.33 14.88 10.02
CA LYS A 118 1.27 16.07 10.89
C LYS A 118 -0.14 16.64 11.06
N LEU A 119 -0.98 16.44 10.06
CA LEU A 119 -2.37 16.87 10.07
C LEU A 119 -3.32 15.84 10.71
N ASN A 120 -2.82 14.70 11.20
CA ASN A 120 -3.60 13.59 11.76
C ASN A 120 -4.70 13.04 10.82
N ILE A 121 -4.50 13.14 9.51
CA ILE A 121 -5.47 12.66 8.50
C ILE A 121 -5.30 11.17 8.21
N ILE A 122 -4.07 10.67 8.37
CA ILE A 122 -3.69 9.28 8.07
C ILE A 122 -3.72 8.49 9.38
N GLY A 123 -4.43 7.36 9.36
CA GLY A 123 -4.52 6.42 10.47
C GLY A 123 -3.62 5.20 10.31
N THR A 124 -3.92 4.14 11.05
CA THR A 124 -3.12 2.90 11.06
C THR A 124 -3.41 1.97 9.87
N LYS A 125 -4.57 2.09 9.23
CA LYS A 125 -5.01 1.20 8.15
C LYS A 125 -4.76 1.80 6.77
N ILE A 126 -3.87 1.15 6.02
CA ILE A 126 -3.51 1.56 4.65
C ILE A 126 -4.73 1.67 3.73
N SER A 127 -5.68 0.74 3.81
CA SER A 127 -6.87 0.76 2.94
C SER A 127 -7.76 1.98 3.13
N GLU A 128 -7.86 2.48 4.36
CA GLU A 128 -8.63 3.70 4.68
C GLU A 128 -7.83 4.92 4.24
N ASN A 129 -6.51 4.91 4.48
CA ASN A 129 -5.61 5.99 4.08
C ASN A 129 -5.56 6.19 2.56
N ILE A 130 -5.60 5.12 1.76
CA ILE A 130 -5.65 5.23 0.30
C ILE A 130 -6.93 5.96 -0.14
N LYS A 131 -8.07 5.62 0.48
CA LYS A 131 -9.36 6.26 0.16
C LYS A 131 -9.38 7.74 0.53
N THR A 132 -8.83 8.10 1.70
CA THR A 132 -8.76 9.51 2.12
C THR A 132 -7.85 10.32 1.19
N ILE A 133 -6.72 9.74 0.78
CA ILE A 133 -5.84 10.37 -0.21
C ILE A 133 -6.59 10.55 -1.53
N TYR A 134 -7.26 9.52 -2.04
CA TYR A 134 -8.05 9.62 -3.27
C TYR A 134 -9.13 10.71 -3.20
N SER A 135 -9.83 10.85 -2.07
CA SER A 135 -10.79 11.95 -1.88
C SER A 135 -10.14 13.33 -1.85
N ILE A 136 -8.94 13.46 -1.26
CA ILE A 136 -8.21 14.73 -1.19
C ILE A 136 -7.76 15.19 -2.57
N PHE A 137 -7.22 14.27 -3.37
CA PHE A 137 -6.75 14.56 -4.73
C PHE A 137 -7.86 14.53 -5.78
N GLY A 138 -9.08 14.11 -5.42
CA GLY A 138 -10.19 13.98 -6.35
C GLY A 138 -9.99 12.88 -7.40
N VAL A 139 -9.19 11.86 -7.09
CA VAL A 139 -8.84 10.78 -8.03
C VAL A 139 -9.48 9.46 -7.65
N THR A 140 -9.65 8.59 -8.64
CA THR A 140 -10.19 7.23 -8.45
C THR A 140 -9.12 6.14 -8.54
N SER A 141 -7.94 6.47 -9.07
CA SER A 141 -6.87 5.53 -9.37
C SER A 141 -5.48 6.11 -9.12
N VAL A 142 -4.47 5.24 -9.04
CA VAL A 142 -3.06 5.69 -8.90
C VAL A 142 -2.56 6.30 -10.19
N GLU A 143 -2.99 5.80 -11.35
CA GLU A 143 -2.57 6.33 -12.66
C GLU A 143 -3.02 7.78 -12.84
N GLU A 144 -4.24 8.09 -12.39
CA GLU A 144 -4.78 9.45 -12.41
C GLU A 144 -3.98 10.39 -11.50
N LEU A 145 -3.59 9.93 -10.29
CA LEU A 145 -2.72 10.69 -9.40
C LEU A 145 -1.36 11.00 -10.03
N ILE A 146 -0.74 10.02 -10.69
CA ILE A 146 0.54 10.21 -11.39
C ILE A 146 0.37 11.23 -12.52
N THR A 147 -0.71 11.12 -13.28
CA THR A 147 -1.01 12.04 -14.39
C THR A 147 -1.19 13.47 -13.89
N LEU A 148 -1.95 13.65 -12.81
CA LEU A 148 -2.12 14.96 -12.16
C LEU A 148 -0.79 15.52 -11.66
N TYR A 149 0.02 14.69 -11.00
CA TYR A 149 1.33 15.14 -10.54
C TYR A 149 2.20 15.58 -11.73
N SER A 150 2.27 14.78 -12.80
CA SER A 150 3.05 15.12 -13.98
C SER A 150 2.59 16.41 -14.67
N GLN A 151 1.28 16.68 -14.71
CA GLN A 151 0.73 17.91 -15.30
C GLN A 151 0.98 19.14 -14.43
N GLU A 152 0.90 19.01 -13.10
CA GLU A 152 0.89 20.16 -12.20
C GLU A 152 2.23 20.42 -11.47
N LYS A 153 3.21 19.51 -11.57
CA LYS A 153 4.48 19.59 -10.84
C LYS A 153 5.25 20.91 -11.05
N GLU A 154 5.13 21.51 -12.22
CA GLU A 154 5.88 22.72 -12.60
C GLU A 154 5.13 24.03 -12.29
N VAL A 155 3.84 23.95 -11.98
CA VAL A 155 2.98 25.14 -11.93
C VAL A 155 3.00 25.77 -10.53
N SER A 156 4.09 26.47 -10.21
CA SER A 156 4.21 27.27 -8.99
C SER A 156 3.69 28.70 -9.21
N TYR A 157 2.47 29.03 -8.78
CA TYR A 157 1.92 30.41 -8.84
C TYR A 157 2.34 31.32 -7.66
N PHE A 158 3.38 30.98 -6.89
CA PHE A 158 3.75 31.70 -5.67
C PHE A 158 5.14 32.33 -5.78
N LYS A 159 5.27 33.56 -5.28
CA LYS A 159 6.56 34.27 -5.16
C LYS A 159 7.41 33.58 -4.10
N LYS A 160 8.61 33.10 -4.45
CA LYS A 160 9.48 32.34 -3.55
C LYS A 160 10.82 33.05 -3.32
N SER A 161 11.33 32.93 -2.10
CA SER A 161 12.71 33.30 -1.78
C SER A 161 13.66 32.24 -2.31
N GLU A 162 14.70 32.65 -3.05
CA GLU A 162 15.72 31.75 -3.61
C GLU A 162 16.51 30.96 -2.55
N ARG A 163 16.45 31.38 -1.29
CA ARG A 163 17.23 30.80 -0.19
C ARG A 163 16.65 29.48 0.34
N LEU A 164 15.36 29.20 0.11
CA LEU A 164 14.68 28.02 0.64
C LEU A 164 14.40 26.99 -0.46
N LYS A 165 15.01 25.81 -0.37
CA LYS A 165 14.71 24.70 -1.31
C LYS A 165 13.34 24.12 -0.98
N SER A 166 12.34 24.44 -1.81
CA SER A 166 10.99 23.88 -1.67
C SER A 166 10.86 22.57 -2.45
N GLU A 167 10.51 21.49 -1.77
CA GLU A 167 10.25 20.19 -2.40
C GLU A 167 8.92 20.22 -3.20
N PRO A 168 8.93 19.92 -4.52
CA PRO A 168 7.73 19.96 -5.36
C PRO A 168 6.61 19.05 -4.85
N ILE A 169 6.96 17.88 -4.30
CA ILE A 169 6.02 16.90 -3.73
C ILE A 169 5.21 17.52 -2.58
N ASN A 170 5.87 18.26 -1.68
CA ASN A 170 5.19 18.89 -0.56
C ASN A 170 4.21 19.95 -1.05
N ILE A 171 4.63 20.80 -2.00
CA ILE A 171 3.77 21.86 -2.54
C ILE A 171 2.55 21.25 -3.22
N PHE A 172 2.74 20.21 -4.03
CA PHE A 172 1.65 19.49 -4.70
C PHE A 172 0.66 18.93 -3.68
N SER A 173 1.14 18.20 -2.66
CA SER A 173 0.28 17.63 -1.63
C SER A 173 -0.48 18.69 -0.83
N TRP A 174 0.19 19.77 -0.43
CA TRP A 174 -0.43 20.87 0.31
C TRP A 174 -1.47 21.62 -0.53
N LYS A 175 -1.17 21.89 -1.80
CA LYS A 175 -2.10 22.56 -2.72
C LYS A 175 -3.44 21.81 -2.77
N HIS A 176 -3.40 20.51 -3.10
CA HIS A 176 -4.60 19.67 -3.21
C HIS A 176 -5.34 19.54 -1.88
N TYR A 177 -4.62 19.41 -0.78
CA TYR A 177 -5.22 19.41 0.55
C TYR A 177 -6.00 20.70 0.86
N VAL A 178 -5.41 21.87 0.58
CA VAL A 178 -6.05 23.16 0.81
C VAL A 178 -7.31 23.30 -0.06
N PHE A 179 -7.26 22.88 -1.33
CA PHE A 179 -8.44 22.86 -2.18
C PHE A 179 -9.54 21.96 -1.63
N TYR A 180 -9.17 20.76 -1.17
CA TYR A 180 -10.11 19.83 -0.55
C TYR A 180 -10.77 20.42 0.70
N GLU A 181 -10.01 21.01 1.63
CA GLU A 181 -10.59 21.67 2.80
C GLU A 181 -11.45 22.88 2.41
N SER A 182 -11.00 23.70 1.46
CA SER A 182 -11.78 24.85 0.99
C SER A 182 -13.13 24.45 0.39
N SER A 183 -13.21 23.29 -0.26
CA SER A 183 -14.45 22.78 -0.85
C SER A 183 -15.51 22.39 0.19
N LYS A 184 -15.10 22.12 1.44
CA LYS A 184 -16.02 21.82 2.54
C LYS A 184 -16.58 23.09 3.19
N ILE A 185 -15.93 24.23 2.97
CA ILE A 185 -16.37 25.51 3.52
C ILE A 185 -17.49 26.02 2.61
N GLN A 186 -18.68 26.17 3.19
CA GLN A 186 -19.82 26.74 2.50
C GLN A 186 -19.77 28.26 2.61
N CYS A 187 -19.43 28.94 1.52
CA CYS A 187 -19.39 30.40 1.48
C CYS A 187 -20.80 30.96 1.28
N ASP A 188 -21.39 31.54 2.32
CA ASP A 188 -22.73 32.14 2.26
C ASP A 188 -22.76 33.51 1.54
N THR A 189 -21.61 34.11 1.28
CA THR A 189 -21.52 35.44 0.66
C THR A 189 -21.00 35.40 -0.77
N LYS A 190 -21.70 36.13 -1.66
CA LYS A 190 -21.29 36.33 -3.05
C LYS A 190 -20.10 37.29 -3.06
N PHE A 191 -18.94 36.80 -3.48
CA PHE A 191 -17.78 37.61 -3.76
C PHE A 191 -18.15 38.76 -4.72
N SER A 192 -18.03 40.00 -4.24
CA SER A 192 -18.28 41.21 -5.05
C SER A 192 -16.98 41.75 -5.61
N ASN A 193 -16.92 41.90 -6.94
CA ASN A 193 -15.71 42.31 -7.66
C ASN A 193 -15.36 43.80 -7.47
N ASP A 194 -16.31 44.60 -6.95
CA ASP A 194 -16.17 46.05 -6.85
C ASP A 194 -15.15 46.50 -5.78
N ASN A 195 -14.89 45.66 -4.78
CA ASN A 195 -13.97 45.97 -3.67
C ASN A 195 -12.58 45.31 -3.79
N LEU A 196 -12.27 44.69 -4.94
CA LEU A 196 -11.07 43.86 -5.09
C LEU A 196 -9.77 44.66 -4.95
N ASN A 197 -9.70 45.86 -5.54
CA ASN A 197 -8.50 46.70 -5.48
C ASN A 197 -8.23 47.22 -4.06
N ASN A 198 -9.28 47.64 -3.33
CA ASN A 198 -9.14 48.07 -1.92
C ASN A 198 -8.66 46.91 -1.04
N LEU A 199 -9.18 45.71 -1.28
CA LEU A 199 -8.80 44.51 -0.53
C LEU A 199 -7.34 44.11 -0.80
N ILE A 200 -6.86 44.23 -2.04
CA ILE A 200 -5.45 44.02 -2.38
C ILE A 200 -4.55 45.01 -1.63
N ASP A 201 -4.88 46.30 -1.64
CA ASP A 201 -4.05 47.34 -1.02
C ASP A 201 -3.99 47.19 0.50
N GLU A 202 -5.11 46.86 1.15
CA GLU A 202 -5.16 46.66 2.60
C GLU A 202 -4.48 45.36 3.04
N LEU A 203 -4.64 44.26 2.30
CA LEU A 203 -3.89 43.02 2.55
C LEU A 203 -2.39 43.23 2.37
N ASN A 204 -1.96 43.94 1.32
CA ASN A 204 -0.56 44.29 1.12
C ASN A 204 -0.01 45.11 2.30
N HIS A 205 -0.78 46.08 2.80
CA HIS A 205 -0.41 46.86 3.97
C HIS A 205 -0.28 46.00 5.24
N LEU A 206 -1.22 45.08 5.48
CA LEU A 206 -1.16 44.13 6.60
C LEU A 206 0.05 43.19 6.50
N PHE A 207 0.36 42.67 5.31
CA PHE A 207 1.52 41.79 5.10
C PHE A 207 2.85 42.53 5.27
N VAL A 208 2.92 43.83 4.99
CA VAL A 208 4.10 44.66 5.24
C VAL A 208 4.32 44.89 6.74
N ILE A 209 3.24 45.04 7.53
CA ILE A 209 3.32 45.25 8.99
C ILE A 209 3.76 43.97 9.73
N ASN A 210 3.33 42.79 9.24
CA ASN A 210 3.75 41.47 9.71
C ASN A 210 3.68 41.27 11.24
N LYS A 211 2.61 41.77 11.88
CA LYS A 211 2.28 41.52 13.30
C LYS A 211 0.94 40.83 13.39
N ASP A 212 0.87 39.73 14.15
CA ASP A 212 -0.35 38.94 14.39
C ASP A 212 -1.23 38.77 13.15
N THR A 213 -0.57 38.45 12.03
CA THR A 213 -1.12 38.49 10.68
C THR A 213 -2.31 37.56 10.56
N ILE A 214 -2.28 36.39 11.21
CA ILE A 214 -3.38 35.41 11.15
C ILE A 214 -4.67 35.97 11.77
N ASP A 215 -4.59 36.58 12.95
CA ASP A 215 -5.77 37.08 13.67
C ASP A 215 -6.30 38.39 13.10
N THR A 216 -5.42 39.26 12.63
CA THR A 216 -5.82 40.51 11.95
C THR A 216 -6.48 40.25 10.60
N THR A 217 -5.96 39.29 9.82
CA THR A 217 -6.59 38.92 8.55
C THR A 217 -7.96 38.26 8.77
N LYS A 218 -8.11 37.40 9.79
CA LYS A 218 -9.41 36.80 10.15
C LYS A 218 -10.47 37.83 10.54
N LYS A 219 -10.11 38.82 11.37
CA LYS A 219 -11.01 39.91 11.76
C LYS A 219 -11.45 40.75 10.55
N PHE A 220 -10.51 41.06 9.67
CA PHE A 220 -10.78 41.85 8.47
C PHE A 220 -11.74 41.16 7.49
N TYR A 221 -11.56 39.85 7.27
CA TYR A 221 -12.49 39.07 6.45
C TYR A 221 -13.90 39.01 7.06
N HIS A 222 -14.00 38.94 8.40
CA HIS A 222 -15.29 38.99 9.11
C HIS A 222 -15.97 40.37 9.00
N ASP A 223 -15.21 41.47 9.11
CA ASP A 223 -15.71 42.85 8.97
C ASP A 223 -16.22 43.17 7.55
N MET A 224 -15.75 42.44 6.52
CA MET A 224 -16.22 42.56 5.14
C MET A 224 -17.32 41.55 4.75
N GLU A 225 -17.95 40.87 5.71
CA GLU A 225 -18.95 39.81 5.50
C GLU A 225 -18.42 38.60 4.68
N LEU A 226 -17.09 38.43 4.56
CA LEU A 226 -16.47 37.26 3.95
C LEU A 226 -16.08 36.30 5.07
N ASN A 227 -17.04 35.51 5.57
CA ASN A 227 -16.75 34.56 6.64
C ASN A 227 -15.71 33.50 6.19
N LEU A 228 -14.51 33.57 6.77
CA LEU A 228 -13.54 32.47 6.80
C LEU A 228 -13.57 31.87 8.21
N SER A 229 -14.10 30.64 8.33
CA SER A 229 -14.01 29.83 9.55
C SER A 229 -12.62 29.20 9.71
#